data_AF-W9W5P1-F1
#
_entry.id   AF-W9W5P1-F1
#
_cell.length_a   1.000
_cell.length_b   1.000
_cell.length_c   1.000
_cell.angle_alpha   90.00
_cell.angle_beta   90.00
_cell.angle_gamma   90.00
#
_symmetry.space_group_name_H-M   'P 1'
#
loop_
_entity.id
_entity.type
_entity.pdbx_description
1 polymer ?
#
loop_
_entity_poly.entity_id
_entity_poly.type
_entity_poly.pdbx_seq_one_letter_code
_entity_poly.pdbx_strand_id
1 'polypeptide(L)'
;MHPVPSIRALHALRALTRPTISAPSKHTSAVVLLRVPAPPRAPQHRAFSTTPAHAVTLNQIRTRLGNSRKPKKVRHAVSPALSAANRPAMKGVCLKVGITKPKKPNSGQRKTAKVRLSSGRVVSAYIPGEGHNVQQHSVVLVRGGRSQDCPGVRYHLVRGAFDLVSLLFCLSSTYLGHYGVCESLGVFFGIVEE
;
A
#
# COMPACT_ATOMS: atom_id res chain seq x y z
N MET A 1 -51.93 60.83 -53.86
CA MET A 1 -52.40 59.82 -52.90
C MET A 1 -52.59 58.52 -53.67
N HIS A 2 -51.59 57.64 -53.67
CA HIS A 2 -51.64 56.34 -54.37
C HIS A 2 -51.90 55.21 -53.38
N PRO A 3 -52.74 54.22 -53.72
CA PRO A 3 -53.20 53.21 -52.78
C PRO A 3 -52.14 52.14 -52.50
N VAL A 4 -51.99 51.77 -51.23
CA VAL A 4 -51.13 50.69 -50.75
C VAL A 4 -51.86 49.35 -50.97
N PRO A 5 -51.23 48.33 -51.58
CA PRO A 5 -51.90 47.05 -51.84
C PRO A 5 -52.17 46.26 -50.55
N SER A 6 -53.31 45.56 -50.49
CA SER A 6 -53.76 44.82 -49.31
C SER A 6 -52.96 43.53 -49.08
N ILE A 7 -52.83 43.12 -47.80
CA ILE A 7 -52.09 41.93 -47.35
C ILE A 7 -52.60 40.63 -48.00
N ARG A 8 -53.87 40.58 -48.45
CA ARG A 8 -54.44 39.42 -49.16
C ARG A 8 -53.84 39.24 -50.57
N ALA A 9 -53.46 40.33 -51.25
CA ALA A 9 -52.82 40.26 -52.57
C ALA A 9 -51.39 39.69 -52.50
N LEU A 10 -50.67 39.96 -51.41
CA LEU A 10 -49.32 39.42 -51.18
C LEU A 10 -49.31 37.91 -50.84
N HIS A 11 -50.38 37.37 -50.26
CA HIS A 11 -50.52 35.93 -50.00
C HIS A 11 -50.83 35.13 -51.28
N ALA A 12 -51.58 35.69 -52.23
CA ALA A 12 -51.90 35.03 -53.49
C ALA A 12 -50.65 34.83 -54.38
N LEU A 13 -49.69 35.76 -54.35
CA LEU A 13 -48.43 35.65 -55.08
C LEU A 13 -47.46 34.59 -54.50
N ARG A 14 -47.62 34.19 -53.23
CA ARG A 14 -46.83 33.11 -52.60
C ARG A 14 -47.31 31.69 -52.94
N ALA A 15 -48.52 31.55 -53.51
CA ALA A 15 -49.06 30.23 -53.87
C ALA A 15 -48.58 29.73 -55.25
N LEU A 16 -47.99 30.61 -56.08
CA LEU A 16 -47.57 30.28 -57.46
C LEU A 16 -46.09 29.91 -57.60
N THR A 17 -45.31 29.84 -56.50
CA THR A 17 -43.87 29.53 -56.53
C THR A 17 -43.48 28.30 -55.72
N ARG A 18 -44.34 27.27 -55.62
CA ARG A 18 -43.93 25.97 -55.06
C ARG A 18 -43.38 25.07 -56.18
N PRO A 19 -42.07 24.77 -56.23
CA PRO A 19 -41.57 23.70 -57.08
C PRO A 19 -42.02 22.35 -56.51
N THR A 20 -42.81 21.60 -57.28
CA THR A 20 -43.12 20.19 -57.00
C THR A 20 -41.90 19.34 -57.38
N ILE A 21 -41.09 18.97 -56.40
CA ILE A 21 -40.06 17.95 -56.59
C ILE A 21 -40.76 16.59 -56.61
N SER A 22 -40.78 15.98 -57.79
CA SER A 22 -41.25 14.62 -58.02
C SER A 22 -40.36 13.61 -57.28
N ALA A 23 -40.98 12.61 -56.65
CA ALA A 23 -40.26 11.50 -56.04
C ALA A 23 -39.59 10.62 -57.12
N PRO A 24 -38.32 10.22 -56.98
CA PRO A 24 -37.69 9.34 -57.94
C PRO A 24 -38.19 7.89 -57.79
N SER A 25 -38.59 7.35 -58.95
CA SER A 25 -38.90 5.95 -59.25
C SER A 25 -37.83 4.97 -58.75
N LYS A 26 -38.26 3.85 -58.17
CA LYS A 26 -37.41 2.71 -57.78
C LYS A 26 -36.90 2.00 -59.04
N HIS A 27 -35.75 2.42 -59.55
CA HIS A 27 -34.98 1.60 -60.48
C HIS A 27 -34.07 0.66 -59.70
N THR A 28 -34.37 -0.63 -59.79
CA THR A 28 -33.54 -1.74 -59.35
C THR A 28 -32.25 -1.75 -60.16
N SER A 29 -31.20 -1.11 -59.64
CA SER A 29 -29.83 -1.31 -60.10
C SER A 29 -29.19 -2.34 -59.16
N ALA A 30 -29.00 -3.56 -59.67
CA ALA A 30 -28.24 -4.59 -58.97
C ALA A 30 -26.77 -4.13 -58.88
N VAL A 31 -26.39 -3.48 -57.77
CA VAL A 31 -24.99 -3.23 -57.45
C VAL A 31 -24.45 -4.54 -56.88
N VAL A 32 -23.69 -5.26 -57.71
CA VAL A 32 -22.81 -6.35 -57.25
C VAL A 32 -21.77 -5.72 -56.34
N LEU A 33 -22.00 -5.77 -55.03
CA LEU A 33 -21.00 -5.41 -54.04
C LEU A 33 -19.88 -6.46 -54.11
N LEU A 34 -18.74 -6.09 -54.68
CA LEU A 34 -17.47 -6.78 -54.45
C LEU A 34 -17.25 -6.83 -52.94
N ARG A 35 -17.44 -8.02 -52.38
CA ARG A 35 -17.24 -8.33 -50.96
C ARG A 35 -15.77 -8.13 -50.64
N VAL A 36 -15.42 -6.96 -50.11
CA VAL A 36 -14.11 -6.73 -49.49
C VAL A 36 -13.92 -7.80 -48.42
N PRO A 37 -12.86 -8.61 -48.46
CA PRO A 37 -12.60 -9.57 -47.39
C PRO A 37 -12.39 -8.78 -46.10
N ALA A 38 -13.22 -9.07 -45.09
CA ALA A 38 -13.05 -8.51 -43.76
C ALA A 38 -11.59 -8.74 -43.30
N PRO A 39 -10.94 -7.76 -42.67
CA PRO A 39 -9.59 -7.95 -42.16
C PRO A 39 -9.57 -9.20 -41.27
N PRO A 40 -8.53 -10.05 -41.36
CA PRO A 40 -8.42 -11.21 -40.49
C PRO A 40 -8.54 -10.73 -39.05
N ARG A 41 -9.58 -11.20 -38.34
CA ARG A 41 -9.76 -10.92 -36.92
C ARG A 41 -8.45 -11.28 -36.24
N ALA A 42 -7.81 -10.27 -35.65
CA ALA A 42 -6.56 -10.44 -34.92
C ALA A 42 -6.70 -11.64 -33.97
N PRO A 43 -5.68 -12.50 -33.86
CA PRO A 43 -5.75 -13.66 -33.00
C PRO A 43 -6.16 -13.20 -31.61
N GLN A 44 -7.29 -13.72 -31.13
CA GLN A 44 -7.72 -13.57 -29.74
C GLN A 44 -6.80 -14.43 -28.88
N HIS A 45 -5.53 -14.05 -28.81
CA HIS A 45 -4.60 -14.61 -27.85
C HIS A 45 -5.13 -14.19 -26.49
N ARG A 46 -5.67 -15.15 -25.73
CA ARG A 46 -6.03 -14.92 -24.33
C ARG A 46 -4.75 -14.52 -23.62
N ALA A 47 -4.57 -13.22 -23.43
CA ALA A 47 -3.47 -12.70 -22.65
C ALA A 47 -3.66 -13.23 -21.23
N PHE A 48 -2.80 -14.14 -20.79
CA PHE A 48 -2.69 -14.57 -19.39
C PHE A 48 -2.33 -13.39 -18.45
N SER A 49 -2.06 -12.22 -19.00
CA SER A 49 -1.71 -11.00 -18.29
C SER A 49 -2.83 -9.97 -18.44
N THR A 50 -3.46 -9.63 -17.32
CA THR A 50 -4.49 -8.58 -17.20
C THR A 50 -3.90 -7.17 -17.21
N THR A 51 -2.58 -7.04 -17.34
CA THR A 51 -1.91 -5.73 -17.37
C THR A 51 -2.08 -5.08 -18.75
N PRO A 52 -2.74 -3.91 -18.87
CA PRO A 52 -2.90 -3.24 -20.16
C PRO A 52 -1.53 -2.84 -20.71
N ALA A 53 -1.27 -3.15 -21.99
CA ALA A 53 -0.08 -2.69 -22.68
C ALA A 53 -0.13 -1.16 -22.76
N HIS A 54 0.76 -0.49 -22.03
CA HIS A 54 0.86 0.95 -22.06
C HIS A 54 1.47 1.37 -23.40
N ALA A 55 0.67 1.91 -24.30
CA ALA A 55 1.13 2.40 -25.61
C ALA A 55 1.96 3.68 -25.41
N VAL A 56 3.26 3.51 -25.15
CA VAL A 56 4.22 4.59 -25.02
C VAL A 56 5.22 4.49 -26.16
N THR A 57 5.52 5.60 -26.84
CA THR A 57 6.46 5.62 -27.95
C THR A 57 7.90 5.49 -27.46
N LEU A 58 8.78 4.97 -28.32
CA LEU A 58 10.22 4.88 -28.02
C LEU A 58 10.83 6.26 -27.71
N ASN A 59 10.38 7.31 -28.39
CA ASN A 59 10.82 8.67 -28.13
C ASN A 59 10.34 9.19 -26.77
N GLN A 60 9.11 8.91 -26.34
CA GLN A 60 8.59 9.26 -25.00
C GLN A 60 9.38 8.56 -23.88
N ILE A 61 9.76 7.30 -24.10
CA ILE A 61 10.64 6.55 -23.21
C ILE A 61 12.04 7.17 -23.16
N ARG A 62 12.63 7.46 -24.33
CA ARG A 62 13.99 8.00 -24.47
C ARG A 62 14.11 9.38 -23.85
N THR A 63 13.13 10.25 -24.06
CA THR A 63 13.09 11.62 -23.51
C THR A 63 12.54 11.68 -22.08
N ARG A 64 12.11 10.55 -21.50
CA ARG A 64 11.40 10.46 -20.21
C ARG A 64 10.21 11.43 -20.10
N LEU A 65 9.62 11.80 -21.23
CA LEU A 65 8.45 12.68 -21.27
C LEU A 65 7.21 11.92 -20.77
N GLY A 66 6.38 12.57 -19.95
CA GLY A 66 5.07 12.06 -19.53
C GLY A 66 5.12 10.69 -18.82
N ASN A 67 5.62 10.63 -17.58
CA ASN A 67 5.58 9.46 -16.67
C ASN A 67 6.09 8.10 -17.23
N SER A 68 6.62 8.05 -18.45
CA SER A 68 6.92 6.85 -19.24
C SER A 68 7.80 5.81 -18.55
N ARG A 69 8.67 6.22 -17.61
CA ARG A 69 9.53 5.35 -16.79
C ARG A 69 9.81 5.94 -15.41
N LYS A 70 8.77 6.28 -14.64
CA LYS A 70 8.98 6.65 -13.23
C LYS A 70 9.27 5.40 -12.40
N PRO A 71 10.32 5.40 -11.56
CA PRO A 71 10.53 4.30 -10.64
C PRO A 71 9.33 4.17 -9.70
N LYS A 72 8.97 2.93 -9.35
CA LYS A 72 7.90 2.67 -8.40
C LYS A 72 8.22 3.34 -7.07
N LYS A 73 7.26 4.05 -6.48
CA LYS A 73 7.43 4.67 -5.16
C LYS A 73 7.83 3.62 -4.13
N VAL A 74 8.93 3.87 -3.43
CA VAL A 74 9.45 2.98 -2.38
C VAL A 74 8.43 2.92 -1.23
N ARG A 75 8.16 1.70 -0.74
CA ARG A 75 7.27 1.49 0.41
C ARG A 75 7.98 1.92 1.69
N HIS A 76 7.25 2.50 2.64
CA HIS A 76 7.81 2.81 3.95
C HIS A 76 8.14 1.52 4.70
N ALA A 77 9.40 1.39 5.15
CA ALA A 77 9.83 0.27 5.96
C ALA A 77 9.04 0.18 7.27
N VAL A 78 8.75 -1.02 7.77
CA VAL A 78 8.03 -1.23 9.03
C VAL A 78 8.76 -0.60 10.21
N SER A 79 10.09 -0.70 10.22
CA SER A 79 10.97 -0.28 11.32
C SER A 79 12.08 0.65 10.80
N PRO A 80 11.78 1.94 10.52
CA PRO A 80 12.69 2.82 9.78
C PRO A 80 14.06 3.04 10.43
N ALA A 81 14.18 2.96 11.75
CA ALA A 81 15.46 3.17 12.45
C ALA A 81 16.43 2.00 12.26
N LEU A 82 15.92 0.78 12.16
CA LEU A 82 16.73 -0.41 11.90
C LEU A 82 17.02 -0.56 10.41
N SER A 83 16.01 -0.32 9.56
CA SER A 83 16.17 -0.36 8.10
C SER A 83 17.12 0.71 7.58
N ALA A 84 17.16 1.91 8.18
CA ALA A 84 18.10 2.95 7.78
C ALA A 84 19.56 2.57 8.06
N ALA A 85 19.82 1.78 9.10
CA ALA A 85 21.15 1.31 9.46
C ALA A 85 21.49 -0.06 8.84
N ASN A 86 20.57 -0.69 8.09
CA ASN A 86 20.70 -2.06 7.58
C ASN A 86 21.08 -3.09 8.66
N ARG A 87 20.48 -3.00 9.85
CA ARG A 87 20.74 -3.91 10.98
C ARG A 87 19.48 -4.67 11.39
N PRO A 88 19.58 -5.97 11.71
CA PRO A 88 18.42 -6.75 12.17
C PRO A 88 17.93 -6.33 13.57
N ALA A 89 18.88 -5.99 14.45
CA ALA A 89 18.63 -5.51 15.80
C ALA A 89 19.68 -4.46 16.22
N MET A 90 19.33 -3.63 17.19
CA MET A 90 20.23 -2.62 17.76
C MET A 90 20.10 -2.54 19.27
N LYS A 91 21.25 -2.33 19.94
CA LYS A 91 21.30 -1.99 21.37
C LYS A 91 20.69 -0.61 21.59
N GLY A 92 19.98 -0.46 22.70
CA GLY A 92 19.47 0.82 23.17
C GLY A 92 19.32 0.88 24.69
N VAL A 93 19.11 2.09 25.19
CA VAL A 93 18.89 2.38 26.62
C VAL A 93 17.46 2.87 26.81
N CYS A 94 16.76 2.29 27.78
CA CYS A 94 15.40 2.69 28.12
C CYS A 94 15.38 4.08 28.77
N LEU A 95 14.56 4.98 28.24
CA LEU A 95 14.32 6.31 28.80
C LEU A 95 13.14 6.29 29.77
N LYS A 96 12.05 5.63 29.36
CA LYS A 96 10.83 5.53 30.16
C LYS A 96 10.11 4.23 29.85
N VAL A 97 9.64 3.55 30.89
CA VAL A 97 8.76 2.40 30.78
C VAL A 97 7.34 2.86 31.11
N GLY A 98 6.35 2.38 30.35
CA GLY A 98 4.97 2.82 30.52
C GLY A 98 3.97 1.92 29.83
N ILE A 99 2.70 2.18 30.09
CA ILE A 99 1.59 1.40 29.56
C ILE A 99 0.88 2.22 28.49
N THR A 100 0.73 1.64 27.30
CA THR A 100 -0.03 2.25 26.19
C THR A 100 -1.37 1.52 26.05
N LYS A 101 -2.47 2.28 25.91
CA LYS A 101 -3.78 1.70 25.58
C LYS A 101 -3.84 1.35 24.09
N PRO A 102 -4.35 0.17 23.72
CA PRO A 102 -4.46 -0.24 22.32
C PRO A 102 -5.51 0.58 21.57
N LYS A 103 -5.48 0.52 20.24
CA LYS A 103 -6.55 1.04 19.38
C LYS A 103 -7.83 0.22 19.59
N LYS A 104 -8.98 0.90 19.64
CA LYS A 104 -10.33 0.28 19.53
C LYS A 104 -10.35 -0.59 18.25
N PRO A 105 -10.80 -1.86 18.23
CA PRO A 105 -11.76 -2.53 19.13
C PRO A 105 -11.17 -3.16 20.39
N ASN A 106 -9.84 -3.26 20.46
CA ASN A 106 -9.17 -3.99 21.53
C ASN A 106 -9.12 -3.13 22.80
N SER A 107 -9.20 -3.77 23.96
CA SER A 107 -9.04 -3.15 25.27
C SER A 107 -7.89 -3.83 26.03
N GLY A 108 -7.37 -3.19 27.07
CA GLY A 108 -6.30 -3.74 27.90
C GLY A 108 -5.16 -2.76 28.17
N GLN A 109 -4.03 -3.31 28.60
CA GLN A 109 -2.82 -2.57 28.95
C GLN A 109 -1.63 -3.19 28.21
N ARG A 110 -0.98 -2.43 27.33
CA ARG A 110 0.19 -2.90 26.57
C ARG A 110 1.46 -2.30 27.16
N LYS A 111 2.39 -3.17 27.57
CA LYS A 111 3.67 -2.76 28.16
C LYS A 111 4.59 -2.24 27.06
N THR A 112 5.04 -1.00 27.20
CA THR A 112 5.82 -0.29 26.20
C THR A 112 7.00 0.44 26.84
N ALA A 113 8.09 0.60 26.11
CA ALA A 113 9.25 1.37 26.53
C ALA A 113 9.63 2.40 25.48
N LYS A 114 10.00 3.60 25.92
CA LYS A 114 10.75 4.57 25.11
C LYS A 114 12.22 4.22 25.23
N VAL A 115 12.87 3.98 24.10
CA VAL A 115 14.27 3.52 24.04
C VAL A 115 15.06 4.47 23.14
N ARG A 116 16.22 4.91 23.61
CA ARG A 116 17.22 5.60 22.80
C ARG A 116 18.14 4.55 22.20
N LEU A 117 18.09 4.38 20.89
CA LEU A 117 18.98 3.46 20.19
C LEU A 117 20.42 4.00 20.18
N SER A 118 21.38 3.11 19.95
CA SER A 118 22.77 3.47 19.66
C SER A 118 22.93 4.42 18.46
N SER A 119 21.98 4.45 17.52
CA SER A 119 21.92 5.45 16.44
C SER A 119 21.47 6.85 16.90
N GLY A 120 21.19 7.05 18.19
CA GLY A 120 20.68 8.30 18.76
C GLY A 120 19.17 8.50 18.59
N ARG A 121 18.49 7.70 17.75
CA ARG A 121 17.05 7.80 17.52
C ARG A 121 16.25 7.28 18.73
N VAL A 122 15.27 8.06 19.16
CA VAL A 122 14.32 7.64 20.21
C VAL A 122 13.14 6.92 19.57
N VAL A 123 12.87 5.71 20.02
CA VAL A 123 11.82 4.84 19.48
C VAL A 123 10.92 4.31 20.60
N SER A 124 9.66 3.99 20.26
CA SER A 124 8.77 3.24 21.14
C SER A 124 8.83 1.75 20.81
N ALA A 125 9.17 0.92 21.79
CA ALA A 125 9.26 -0.53 21.67
C ALA A 125 8.21 -1.24 22.56
N TYR A 126 7.66 -2.33 22.05
CA TYR A 126 6.76 -3.22 22.79
C TYR A 126 7.56 -4.23 23.60
N ILE A 127 7.10 -4.51 24.82
CA ILE A 127 7.71 -5.52 25.71
C ILE A 127 6.85 -6.78 25.61
N PRO A 128 7.37 -7.87 25.00
CA PRO A 128 6.58 -9.08 24.80
C PRO A 128 6.51 -9.93 26.08
N GLY A 129 5.46 -10.74 26.20
CA GLY A 129 5.25 -11.66 27.31
C GLY A 129 4.63 -11.03 28.56
N GLU A 130 4.50 -11.87 29.59
CA GLU A 130 3.97 -11.49 30.90
C GLU A 130 5.10 -11.05 31.83
N GLY A 131 4.81 -10.15 32.79
CA GLY A 131 5.86 -9.52 33.61
C GLY A 131 6.94 -8.78 32.80
N HIS A 132 7.80 -7.98 33.44
CA HIS A 132 9.08 -7.49 32.88
C HIS A 132 9.90 -6.82 33.98
N ASN A 133 11.23 -6.89 33.88
CA ASN A 133 12.15 -6.25 34.81
C ASN A 133 12.75 -4.93 34.26
N VAL A 134 12.23 -4.41 33.14
CA VAL A 134 12.81 -3.20 32.52
C VAL A 134 12.49 -1.99 33.37
N GLN A 135 13.52 -1.23 33.69
CA GLN A 135 13.41 0.03 34.38
C GLN A 135 13.95 1.15 33.48
N GLN A 136 13.94 2.37 34.00
CA GLN A 136 14.66 3.45 33.37
C GLN A 136 16.17 3.14 33.38
N HIS A 137 16.86 3.50 32.29
CA HIS A 137 18.28 3.25 32.04
C HIS A 137 18.70 1.79 31.84
N SER A 138 17.78 0.83 31.91
CA SER A 138 18.09 -0.55 31.51
C SER A 138 18.53 -0.61 30.05
N VAL A 139 19.54 -1.42 29.79
CA VAL A 139 20.07 -1.73 28.48
C VAL A 139 19.27 -2.86 27.88
N VAL A 140 18.81 -2.66 26.64
CA VAL A 140 17.92 -3.62 25.95
C VAL A 140 18.32 -3.81 24.49
N LEU A 141 17.98 -4.98 23.95
CA LEU A 141 18.12 -5.27 22.53
C LEU A 141 16.77 -5.03 21.83
N VAL A 142 16.79 -4.16 20.82
CA VAL A 142 15.60 -3.78 20.05
C VAL A 142 15.63 -4.48 18.70
N ARG A 143 14.56 -5.23 18.39
CA ARG A 143 14.32 -5.84 17.07
C ARG A 143 13.21 -5.13 16.30
N GLY A 144 13.20 -5.35 14.99
CA GLY A 144 12.13 -4.87 14.12
C GLY A 144 10.81 -5.59 14.39
N GLY A 145 9.69 -4.87 14.25
CA GLY A 145 8.36 -5.44 14.30
C GLY A 145 7.36 -4.42 14.81
N ARG A 146 6.21 -4.31 14.16
CA ARG A 146 5.16 -3.37 14.55
C ARG A 146 4.12 -4.08 15.40
N SER A 147 3.81 -3.52 16.56
CA SER A 147 2.60 -3.91 17.29
C SER A 147 1.40 -3.34 16.53
N GLN A 148 0.52 -4.21 16.04
CA GLN A 148 -0.66 -3.80 15.28
C GLN A 148 -1.65 -3.00 16.14
N ASP A 149 -1.72 -3.34 17.43
CA ASP A 149 -2.65 -2.75 18.39
C ASP A 149 -2.28 -1.32 18.79
N CYS A 150 -0.99 -1.05 19.01
CA CYS A 150 -0.53 0.21 19.57
C CYS A 150 -0.06 1.17 18.46
N PRO A 151 -0.68 2.35 18.31
CA PRO A 151 -0.20 3.34 17.36
C PRO A 151 1.20 3.83 17.76
N GLY A 152 2.09 3.98 16.78
CA GLY A 152 3.45 4.50 17.00
C GLY A 152 4.46 3.49 17.59
N VAL A 153 4.04 2.28 17.98
CA VAL A 153 4.94 1.24 18.48
C VAL A 153 5.38 0.34 17.32
N ARG A 154 6.59 0.58 16.82
CA ARG A 154 7.13 -0.02 15.59
C ARG A 154 8.33 -0.94 15.82
N TYR A 155 8.63 -1.23 17.08
CA TYR A 155 9.74 -2.08 17.48
C TYR A 155 9.32 -3.02 18.61
N HIS A 156 10.03 -4.12 18.77
CA HIS A 156 9.89 -5.04 19.90
C HIS A 156 11.21 -5.16 20.64
N LEU A 157 11.15 -5.36 21.95
CA LEU A 157 12.31 -5.78 22.71
C LEU A 157 12.49 -7.30 22.61
N VAL A 158 13.76 -7.73 22.59
CA VAL A 158 14.13 -9.15 22.63
C VAL A 158 14.24 -9.57 24.10
N ARG A 159 13.71 -10.76 24.43
CA ARG A 159 13.84 -11.38 25.75
C ARG A 159 15.06 -12.30 25.78
N GLY A 160 15.70 -12.43 26.93
CA GLY A 160 16.93 -13.19 27.11
C GLY A 160 18.18 -12.47 26.59
N ALA A 161 18.11 -11.13 26.45
CA ALA A 161 19.23 -10.32 25.94
C ALA A 161 19.39 -9.05 26.78
N PHE A 162 20.63 -8.75 27.19
CA PHE A 162 20.97 -7.68 28.15
C PHE A 162 20.14 -7.79 29.44
N ASP A 163 19.61 -6.68 29.97
CA ASP A 163 18.89 -6.64 31.25
C ASP A 163 17.47 -7.23 31.16
N LEU A 164 17.03 -7.57 29.94
CA LEU A 164 15.75 -8.22 29.71
C LEU A 164 15.86 -9.72 29.94
N VAL A 165 15.69 -10.11 31.19
CA VAL A 165 15.68 -11.51 31.63
C VAL A 165 14.57 -12.30 30.92
N SER A 166 14.89 -13.55 30.57
CA SER A 166 13.96 -14.54 30.05
C SER A 166 12.88 -14.88 31.09
N LEU A 167 11.69 -15.27 30.64
CA LEU A 167 10.61 -15.66 31.55
C LEU A 167 10.86 -17.08 32.05
N LEU A 168 11.17 -17.21 33.34
CA LEU A 168 11.43 -18.50 33.99
C LEU A 168 10.18 -19.40 34.06
N PHE A 169 8.98 -18.82 33.95
CA PHE A 169 7.71 -19.55 33.95
C PHE A 169 7.02 -19.46 32.59
N CYS A 170 7.42 -20.33 31.66
CA CYS A 170 6.60 -20.67 30.51
C CYS A 170 6.50 -22.20 30.47
N LEU A 171 5.55 -22.76 31.22
CA LEU A 171 5.30 -24.20 31.35
C LEU A 171 4.74 -24.85 30.06
N SER A 172 4.51 -24.08 28.99
CA SER A 172 4.10 -24.61 27.69
C SER A 172 5.27 -24.67 26.72
N SER A 173 5.73 -25.89 26.42
CA SER A 173 6.82 -26.26 25.49
C SER A 173 6.79 -25.56 24.11
N THR A 174 5.65 -25.00 23.68
CA THR A 174 5.45 -24.41 22.34
C THR A 174 6.05 -23.02 22.09
N TYR A 175 6.57 -22.31 23.10
CA TYR A 175 7.01 -20.91 22.97
C TYR A 175 8.48 -20.61 23.32
N LEU A 176 9.30 -21.61 23.65
CA LEU A 176 10.68 -21.41 24.12
C LEU A 176 11.54 -20.59 23.13
N GLY A 177 11.43 -20.86 21.82
CA GLY A 177 12.23 -20.20 20.78
C GLY A 177 11.95 -18.70 20.58
N HIS A 178 10.75 -18.22 20.89
CA HIS A 178 10.36 -16.82 20.66
C HIS A 178 10.69 -15.88 21.84
N TYR A 179 10.82 -16.44 23.04
CA TYR A 179 11.06 -15.69 24.29
C TYR A 179 12.44 -15.94 24.92
N GLY A 180 13.33 -16.67 24.23
CA GLY A 180 14.72 -16.87 24.66
C GLY A 180 14.85 -17.75 25.90
N VAL A 181 13.95 -18.72 26.07
CA VAL A 181 14.05 -19.71 27.15
C VAL A 181 14.96 -20.82 26.64
N CYS A 182 16.09 -21.02 27.31
CA CYS A 182 17.02 -22.11 27.01
C CYS A 182 16.38 -23.42 27.47
N GLU A 183 16.22 -24.40 26.58
CA GLU A 183 15.65 -25.73 26.85
C GLU A 183 16.63 -26.65 27.62
N SER A 184 17.44 -26.07 28.51
CA SER A 184 18.54 -26.74 29.19
C SER A 184 18.64 -26.32 30.66
N LEU A 185 17.52 -26.39 31.38
CA LEU A 185 17.60 -26.66 32.82
C LEU A 185 17.65 -28.17 33.06
N GLY A 186 18.74 -28.75 32.57
CA GLY A 186 19.42 -29.87 33.18
C GLY A 186 20.83 -29.39 33.53
N VAL A 187 21.03 -29.04 34.81
CA VAL A 187 22.31 -29.02 35.54
C VAL A 187 23.55 -28.43 34.83
N PHE A 188 24.01 -27.23 35.21
CA PHE A 188 25.40 -26.94 35.65
C PHE A 188 25.65 -25.44 35.87
N PHE A 189 26.58 -25.15 36.78
CA PHE A 189 27.05 -23.85 37.30
C PHE A 189 26.13 -23.21 38.36
N GLY A 190 26.26 -23.53 39.65
CA GLY A 190 27.50 -23.81 40.37
C GLY A 190 28.19 -22.49 40.70
N ILE A 191 28.13 -22.16 41.99
CA ILE A 191 28.90 -21.17 42.75
C ILE A 191 30.20 -20.72 42.06
N VAL A 192 30.36 -19.41 41.90
CA VAL A 192 31.66 -18.74 42.08
C VAL A 192 31.39 -17.51 42.94
N GLU A 193 31.37 -17.75 44.25
CA GLU A 193 32.00 -16.85 45.20
C GLU A 193 33.50 -17.07 45.07
N GLU A 194 34.22 -16.06 44.60
CA GLU A 194 35.52 -15.63 45.16
C GLU A 194 35.71 -14.13 44.88
#